data_AF-A0A4R4VS10-F1
#
_entry.id   AF-A0A4R4VS10-F1
#
_cell.length_a   1.000
_cell.length_b   1.000
_cell.length_c   1.000
_cell.angle_alpha   90.00
_cell.angle_beta   90.00
_cell.angle_gamma   90.00
#
_symmetry.space_group_name_H-M   'P 1'
#
loop_
_entity.id
_entity.type
_entity.pdbx_description
1 polymer ?
#
loop_
_entity_poly.entity_id
_entity_poly.type
_entity_poly.pdbx_seq_one_letter_code
_entity_poly.pdbx_strand_id
1 'polypeptide(L)'
;MSDLTVTPADLRGWSGDCTDVANRIKSQLEPADSACADVRKALDDWDIADGVSGLQQRWEALNELLRDELDDAAEAFEESADQYDDDELRIVEWFRHLF
;
A
#
# COMPACT_ATOMS: atom_id res chain seq x y z
N MET A 1 29.00 8.34 4.99
CA MET A 1 27.79 7.77 4.37
C MET A 1 28.02 6.29 4.31
N SER A 2 27.23 5.51 5.05
CA SER A 2 27.21 4.06 4.87
C SER A 2 26.69 3.76 3.47
N ASP A 3 27.37 2.88 2.75
CA ASP A 3 26.91 2.37 1.47
C ASP A 3 25.61 1.58 1.72
N LEU A 4 24.48 2.15 1.32
CA LEU A 4 23.17 1.49 1.39
C LEU A 4 23.06 0.64 0.13
N THR A 5 23.66 -0.55 0.16
CA THR A 5 23.47 -1.54 -0.89
C THR A 5 22.04 -2.06 -0.80
N VAL A 6 21.22 -1.70 -1.78
CA VAL A 6 19.85 -2.23 -1.95
C VAL A 6 19.94 -3.46 -2.85
N THR A 7 19.34 -4.57 -2.41
CA THR A 7 19.27 -5.81 -3.18
C THR A 7 17.88 -6.03 -3.76
N PRO A 8 17.73 -6.86 -4.81
CA PRO A 8 16.41 -7.30 -5.30
C PRO A 8 15.55 -7.95 -4.21
N ALA A 9 16.17 -8.62 -3.25
CA ALA A 9 15.48 -9.22 -2.11
C ALA A 9 14.89 -8.16 -1.16
N ASP A 10 15.62 -7.05 -0.93
CA ASP A 10 15.11 -5.93 -0.12
C ASP A 10 13.89 -5.28 -0.79
N LEU A 11 13.96 -5.05 -2.11
CA LEU A 11 12.86 -4.48 -2.89
C LEU A 11 11.60 -5.35 -2.82
N ARG A 12 11.73 -6.66 -3.02
CA ARG A 12 10.61 -7.61 -2.88
C ARG A 12 10.05 -7.63 -1.45
N GLY A 13 10.92 -7.49 -0.45
CA GLY A 13 10.50 -7.31 0.94
C GLY A 13 9.63 -6.07 1.12
N TRP A 14 10.04 -4.93 0.55
CA TRP A 14 9.28 -3.68 0.62
C TRP A 14 7.96 -3.73 -0.16
N SER A 15 7.90 -4.43 -1.30
CA SER A 15 6.62 -4.73 -1.97
C SER A 15 5.66 -5.48 -1.04
N GLY A 16 6.17 -6.53 -0.38
CA GLY A 16 5.40 -7.28 0.60
C GLY A 16 4.93 -6.42 1.77
N ASP A 17 5.79 -5.55 2.30
CA ASP A 17 5.44 -4.62 3.38
C ASP A 17 4.34 -3.63 2.94
N CYS A 18 4.42 -3.09 1.72
CA CYS A 18 3.36 -2.23 1.17
C CYS A 18 2.02 -2.98 1.09
N THR A 19 2.03 -4.20 0.55
CA THR A 19 0.84 -5.06 0.45
C THR A 19 0.24 -5.35 1.83
N ASP A 20 1.07 -5.64 2.82
CA ASP A 20 0.65 -5.89 4.20
C ASP A 20 0.00 -4.65 4.83
N VAL A 21 0.58 -3.46 4.62
CA VAL A 21 0.02 -2.20 5.12
C VAL A 21 -1.29 -1.87 4.41
N ALA A 22 -1.37 -2.05 3.09
CA ALA A 22 -2.60 -1.81 2.32
C ALA A 22 -3.76 -2.69 2.85
N ASN A 23 -3.49 -3.96 3.14
CA ASN A 23 -4.45 -4.89 3.73
C ASN A 23 -4.88 -4.45 5.14
N ARG A 24 -3.94 -3.99 5.98
CA ARG A 24 -4.27 -3.43 7.30
C ARG A 24 -5.15 -2.20 7.19
N ILE A 25 -4.86 -1.29 6.26
CA ILE A 25 -5.71 -0.12 5.99
C ILE A 25 -7.10 -0.57 5.56
N LYS A 26 -7.21 -1.50 4.61
CA LYS A 26 -8.50 -2.04 4.15
C LYS A 26 -9.35 -2.60 5.28
N SER A 27 -8.72 -3.32 6.22
CA SER A 27 -9.39 -3.93 7.38
C SER A 27 -10.09 -2.92 8.29
N GLN A 28 -9.75 -1.63 8.19
CA GLN A 28 -10.34 -0.58 9.02
C GLN A 28 -11.68 -0.05 8.49
N LEU A 29 -12.13 -0.49 7.30
CA LEU A 29 -13.44 -0.10 6.76
C LEU A 29 -14.60 -0.62 7.63
N GLU A 30 -14.62 -1.92 7.94
CA GLU A 30 -15.70 -2.52 8.74
C GLU A 30 -15.80 -1.92 10.16
N PRO A 31 -14.70 -1.77 10.93
CA PRO A 31 -14.75 -1.09 12.23
C PRO A 31 -15.25 0.35 12.13
N ALA A 32 -14.87 1.09 11.09
CA ALA A 32 -15.33 2.46 10.89
C ALA A 32 -16.83 2.53 10.56
N ASP A 33 -17.32 1.61 9.72
CA ASP A 33 -18.74 1.50 9.39
C ASP A 33 -19.58 1.21 10.63
N SER A 34 -19.12 0.25 11.44
CA SER A 34 -19.76 -0.11 12.71
C SER A 34 -19.81 1.09 13.67
N ALA A 35 -18.68 1.78 13.84
CA ALA A 35 -18.61 2.97 14.69
C ALA A 35 -19.52 4.11 14.18
N CYS A 36 -19.59 4.33 12.86
CA CYS A 36 -20.48 5.33 12.27
C CYS A 36 -21.95 4.98 12.49
N ALA A 37 -22.32 3.70 12.39
CA ALA A 37 -23.68 3.25 12.67
C ALA A 37 -24.08 3.47 14.13
N ASP A 38 -23.19 3.13 15.07
CA ASP A 38 -23.40 3.35 16.51
C ASP A 38 -23.56 4.84 16.85
N VAL A 39 -22.70 5.69 16.27
CA VAL A 39 -22.76 7.15 16.49
C VAL A 39 -24.04 7.73 15.90
N ARG A 40 -24.45 7.35 14.67
CA ARG A 40 -25.72 7.82 14.08
C ARG A 40 -26.91 7.45 14.95
N LYS A 41 -26.96 6.20 15.43
CA LYS A 41 -28.03 5.73 16.31
C LYS A 41 -28.11 6.54 17.61
N ALA A 42 -26.96 6.96 18.15
CA ALA A 42 -26.92 7.82 19.33
C ALA A 42 -27.35 9.29 19.05
N LEU A 43 -27.36 9.70 17.78
CA LEU A 43 -27.64 11.06 17.32
C LEU A 43 -28.97 11.18 16.54
N ASP A 44 -29.86 10.18 16.61
CA ASP A 44 -31.06 10.06 15.74
C ASP A 44 -31.94 11.32 15.69
N ASP A 45 -31.98 12.10 16.78
CA ASP A 45 -32.75 13.36 16.89
C ASP A 45 -31.90 14.65 16.75
N TRP A 46 -30.62 14.53 16.37
CA TRP A 46 -29.68 15.65 16.31
C TRP A 46 -29.36 16.01 14.85
N ASP A 47 -29.44 17.30 14.52
CA ASP A 47 -29.11 17.85 13.18
C ASP A 47 -27.70 17.52 12.67
N ILE A 48 -26.81 16.99 13.51
CA ILE A 48 -25.44 16.62 13.18
C ILE A 48 -25.27 15.19 12.67
N ALA A 49 -26.34 14.36 12.67
CA ALA A 49 -26.27 12.96 12.25
C ALA A 49 -25.78 12.79 10.79
N ASP A 50 -26.15 13.72 9.90
CA ASP A 50 -25.70 13.73 8.50
C ASP A 50 -24.18 13.97 8.37
N GLY A 51 -23.58 14.69 9.33
CA GLY A 51 -22.14 14.91 9.38
C GLY A 51 -21.35 13.61 9.55
N VAL A 52 -21.92 12.61 10.23
CA VAL A 52 -21.31 11.29 10.42
C VAL A 52 -21.21 10.54 9.09
N SER A 53 -22.23 10.63 8.24
CA SER A 53 -22.20 10.07 6.88
C SER A 53 -21.14 10.74 6.01
N GLY A 54 -20.97 12.05 6.12
CA GLY A 54 -19.89 12.76 5.44
C GLY A 54 -18.49 12.34 5.92
N LEU A 55 -18.32 12.06 7.21
CA LEU A 55 -17.06 11.53 7.75
C LEU A 55 -16.78 10.10 7.25
N GLN A 56 -17.79 9.24 7.21
CA GLN A 56 -17.65 7.87 6.67
C GLN A 56 -17.17 7.88 5.22
N GLN A 57 -17.82 8.67 4.35
CA GLN A 57 -17.45 8.76 2.94
C GLN A 57 -16.02 9.28 2.74
N ARG A 58 -15.60 10.27 3.56
CA ARG A 58 -14.22 10.77 3.52
C ARG A 58 -13.21 9.73 3.98
N TRP A 59 -13.58 8.92 4.97
CA TRP A 59 -12.75 7.81 5.42
C TRP A 59 -12.59 6.75 4.34
N GLU A 60 -13.69 6.33 3.70
CA GLU A 60 -13.66 5.38 2.58
C GLU A 60 -12.76 5.88 1.44
N ALA A 61 -12.90 7.14 1.03
CA ALA A 61 -12.09 7.74 -0.02
C ALA A 61 -10.61 7.83 0.35
N LEU A 62 -10.28 8.21 1.60
CA LEU A 62 -8.90 8.23 2.06
C LEU A 62 -8.32 6.81 2.15
N ASN A 63 -9.13 5.84 2.59
CA ASN A 63 -8.74 4.44 2.68
C ASN A 63 -8.39 3.87 1.31
N GLU A 64 -9.21 4.18 0.29
CA GLU A 64 -8.95 3.82 -1.10
C GLU A 64 -7.66 4.47 -1.61
N LEU A 65 -7.54 5.79 -1.50
CA LEU A 65 -6.34 6.52 -1.93
C LEU A 65 -5.05 5.94 -1.33
N LEU A 66 -5.03 5.67 -0.02
CA LEU A 66 -3.85 5.12 0.64
C LEU A 66 -3.50 3.70 0.19
N ARG A 67 -4.51 2.89 -0.17
CA ARG A 67 -4.27 1.53 -0.67
C ARG A 67 -3.72 1.58 -2.09
N ASP A 68 -4.30 2.42 -2.95
CA ASP A 68 -3.86 2.56 -4.33
C ASP A 68 -2.39 3.02 -4.40
N GLU A 69 -2.00 4.01 -3.60
CA GLU A 69 -0.61 4.48 -3.53
C GLU A 69 0.37 3.41 -2.99
N LEU A 70 -0.09 2.51 -2.11
CA LEU A 70 0.72 1.40 -1.61
C LEU A 70 0.83 0.28 -2.64
N ASP A 71 -0.24 0.00 -3.39
CA ASP A 71 -0.24 -0.97 -4.48
C ASP A 71 0.69 -0.50 -5.61
N ASP A 72 0.62 0.78 -5.99
CA ASP A 72 1.53 1.39 -6.98
C ASP A 72 3.00 1.33 -6.52
N ALA A 73 3.25 1.59 -5.23
CA ALA A 73 4.59 1.48 -4.67
C ALA A 73 5.10 0.03 -4.64
N ALA A 74 4.22 -0.93 -4.34
CA ALA A 74 4.56 -2.35 -4.35
C ALA A 74 4.95 -2.83 -5.75
N GLU A 75 4.16 -2.48 -6.76
CA GLU A 75 4.46 -2.78 -8.17
C GLU A 75 5.80 -2.17 -8.59
N ALA A 76 6.05 -0.89 -8.26
CA ALA A 76 7.31 -0.24 -8.58
C ALA A 76 8.54 -0.93 -7.93
N PHE A 77 8.39 -1.48 -6.72
CA PHE A 77 9.46 -2.25 -6.09
C PHE A 77 9.69 -3.61 -6.78
N GLU A 78 8.62 -4.30 -7.20
CA GLU A 78 8.73 -5.56 -7.94
C GLU A 78 9.39 -5.35 -9.31
N GLU A 79 8.92 -4.36 -10.07
CA GLU A 79 9.52 -4.00 -11.36
C GLU A 79 11.00 -3.65 -11.21
N SER A 80 11.35 -2.88 -10.18
CA SER A 80 12.74 -2.55 -9.89
C SER A 80 13.57 -3.80 -9.57
N ALA A 81 13.04 -4.72 -8.77
CA ALA A 81 13.73 -5.96 -8.41
C ALA A 81 14.00 -6.83 -9.64
N ASP A 82 13.00 -6.97 -10.52
CA ASP A 82 13.12 -7.75 -11.75
C ASP A 82 14.11 -7.10 -12.73
N GLN A 83 14.11 -5.76 -12.84
CA GLN A 83 15.07 -5.01 -13.64
C GLN A 83 16.53 -5.27 -13.18
N TYR A 84 16.77 -5.31 -11.86
CA TYR A 84 18.10 -5.62 -11.32
C TYR A 84 18.53 -7.06 -11.65
N ASP A 85 17.64 -8.04 -11.48
CA ASP A 85 17.93 -9.44 -11.79
C ASP A 85 18.25 -9.63 -13.29
N ASP A 86 17.48 -8.98 -14.16
CA ASP A 86 17.69 -8.99 -15.61
C ASP A 86 19.03 -8.37 -16.01
N ASP A 87 19.40 -7.25 -15.40
CA ASP A 87 20.69 -6.60 -15.65
C ASP A 87 21.87 -7.46 -15.18
N GLU A 88 21.76 -8.12 -14.02
CA GLU A 88 22.78 -9.06 -13.54
C GLU A 88 22.95 -10.23 -14.52
N LEU A 89 21.85 -10.85 -14.95
CA LEU A 89 21.86 -11.94 -15.93
C LEU A 89 22.51 -11.51 -17.25
N ARG A 90 22.14 -10.34 -17.77
CA ARG A 90 22.69 -9.80 -19.01
C ARG A 90 24.20 -9.56 -18.92
N ILE A 91 24.68 -9.05 -17.78
CA ILE A 91 26.11 -8.84 -17.54
C ILE A 91 26.85 -10.19 -17.50
N VAL A 92 26.30 -11.19 -16.79
CA VAL A 92 26.88 -12.54 -16.73
C VAL A 92 26.95 -13.18 -18.11
N GLU A 93 25.89 -13.07 -18.92
CA GLU A 93 25.87 -13.59 -20.30
C GLU A 93 26.90 -12.90 -21.19
N TRP A 94 27.02 -11.56 -21.09
CA TRP A 94 28.02 -10.80 -21.84
C TRP A 94 29.45 -11.24 -21.51
N PHE A 95 29.76 -11.43 -20.22
CA PHE A 95 31.06 -11.93 -19.79
C PHE A 95 31.35 -13.35 -20.31
N ARG A 96 30.35 -14.23 -20.30
CA ARG A 96 30.45 -15.59 -20.84
C ARG A 96 30.72 -15.63 -22.35
N HIS A 97 30.36 -14.58 -23.07
CA HIS A 97 30.63 -14.47 -24.50
C HIS A 97 32.04 -13.93 -24.80
N LEU A 98 32.64 -13.19 -23.86
CA LEU A 98 33.95 -12.58 -24.01
C LEU A 98 35.13 -13.48 -23.59
N PHE A 99 34.89 -14.39 -22.66
CA PHE A 99 35.89 -15.28 -22.07
C PHE A 99 35.50 -16.74 -22.25
#